data_AF-A0A495X1K9-F1
#
_entry.id   AF-A0A495X1K9-F1
#
_cell.length_a   1.000
_cell.length_b   1.000
_cell.length_c   1.000
_cell.angle_alpha   90.00
_cell.angle_beta   90.00
_cell.angle_gamma   90.00
#
_symmetry.space_group_name_H-M   'P 1'
#
loop_
_entity.id
_entity.type
_entity.pdbx_description
1 polymer ?
#
loop_
_entity_poly.entity_id
_entity_poly.type
_entity_poly.pdbx_seq_one_letter_code
_entity_poly.pdbx_strand_id
1 'polypeptide(L)'
;MEPTAILPIVSLLSIVTVEFGGHALLRFITTDRETLGELRERFFRAGHAHAGVLLVLSLVYFLYLPRAEFSAGVQWVWGLALLVGVLAQSGGFFLHLWLGKPGAKSPGTAVTRVGALLIAAALVALAVGLIQAL
;
A
#
# COMPACT_ATOMS: atom_id res chain seq x y z
N MET A 1 -17.57 9.02 13.47
CA MET A 1 -17.49 7.74 12.74
C MET A 1 -16.15 7.11 13.08
N GLU A 2 -16.15 5.83 13.41
CA GLU A 2 -14.93 5.12 13.82
C GLU A 2 -14.04 4.81 12.60
N PRO A 3 -12.72 5.09 12.66
CA PRO A 3 -11.80 4.81 11.55
C PRO A 3 -11.75 3.32 11.19
N THR A 4 -11.91 2.48 12.21
CA THR A 4 -11.92 1.01 12.13
C THR A 4 -13.18 0.45 11.48
N ALA A 5 -14.20 1.27 11.22
CA ALA A 5 -15.33 0.88 10.37
C ALA A 5 -15.08 1.21 8.89
N ILE A 6 -14.50 2.37 8.60
CA ILE A 6 -14.43 2.90 7.24
C ILE A 6 -13.16 2.46 6.50
N LEU A 7 -12.00 2.57 7.14
CA LEU A 7 -10.71 2.29 6.48
C LEU A 7 -10.53 0.82 6.07
N PRO A 8 -11.08 -0.18 6.81
CA PRO A 8 -11.13 -1.55 6.32
C PRO A 8 -12.00 -1.72 5.08
N ILE A 9 -13.13 -1.04 4.98
CA ILE A 9 -13.99 -1.08 3.78
C ILE A 9 -13.22 -0.54 2.58
N VAL A 10 -12.52 0.59 2.75
CA VAL A 10 -11.66 1.14 1.69
C VAL A 10 -10.56 0.15 1.31
N SER A 11 -9.96 -0.54 2.28
CA SER A 11 -8.94 -1.56 2.03
C SER A 11 -9.50 -2.75 1.25
N LEU A 12 -10.68 -3.26 1.61
CA LEU A 12 -11.37 -4.34 0.90
C LEU A 12 -11.69 -3.96 -0.54
N LEU A 13 -12.29 -2.79 -0.75
CA LEU A 13 -12.59 -2.31 -2.11
C LEU A 13 -11.30 -2.09 -2.92
N SER A 14 -10.22 -1.66 -2.28
CA SER A 14 -8.91 -1.54 -2.94
C SER A 14 -8.33 -2.89 -3.32
N ILE A 15 -8.57 -3.97 -2.56
CA ILE A 15 -8.14 -5.31 -2.97
C ILE A 15 -8.83 -5.73 -4.27
N VAL A 16 -10.13 -5.45 -4.42
CA VAL A 16 -10.84 -5.71 -5.67
C VAL A 16 -10.19 -4.97 -6.84
N THR A 17 -9.72 -3.73 -6.66
CA THR A 17 -9.00 -3.01 -7.73
C THR A 17 -7.65 -3.65 -8.07
N VAL A 18 -6.96 -4.25 -7.08
CA VAL A 18 -5.71 -4.97 -7.28
C VAL A 18 -5.91 -6.21 -8.16
N GLU A 19 -7.07 -6.89 -8.10
CA GLU A 19 -7.38 -8.04 -8.96
C GLU A 19 -7.32 -7.69 -10.45
N PHE A 20 -7.79 -6.49 -10.85
CA PHE A 20 -7.65 -6.02 -12.22
C PHE A 20 -6.18 -5.86 -12.63
N GLY A 21 -5.31 -5.43 -11.70
CA GLY A 21 -3.86 -5.40 -11.92
C GLY A 21 -3.28 -6.79 -12.14
N GLY A 22 -3.77 -7.80 -11.39
CA GLY A 22 -3.39 -9.19 -11.56
C GLY A 22 -3.82 -9.75 -12.92
N HIS A 23 -5.05 -9.43 -13.35
CA HIS A 23 -5.55 -9.76 -14.68
C HIS A 23 -4.70 -9.13 -15.79
N ALA A 24 -4.33 -7.85 -15.67
CA ALA A 24 -3.45 -7.18 -16.61
C ALA A 24 -2.07 -7.85 -16.67
N LEU A 25 -1.48 -8.20 -15.52
CA LEU A 25 -0.22 -8.93 -15.46
C LEU A 25 -0.32 -10.28 -16.16
N LEU A 26 -1.38 -11.06 -15.89
CA LEU A 26 -1.62 -12.34 -16.54
C LEU A 26 -1.65 -12.17 -18.06
N ARG A 27 -2.36 -11.16 -18.57
CA ARG A 27 -2.44 -10.85 -19.99
C ARG A 27 -1.08 -10.48 -20.60
N PHE A 28 -0.26 -9.69 -19.91
CA PHE A 28 1.09 -9.35 -20.38
C PHE A 28 1.98 -10.58 -20.51
N ILE A 29 1.88 -11.55 -19.59
CA ILE A 29 2.72 -12.76 -19.64
C ILE A 29 2.16 -13.88 -20.51
N THR A 30 0.86 -13.87 -20.86
CA THR A 30 0.25 -14.93 -21.69
C THR A 30 0.04 -14.53 -23.14
N THR A 31 -0.41 -13.30 -23.38
CA THR A 31 -0.95 -12.89 -24.67
C THR A 31 -0.13 -11.76 -25.28
N ASP A 32 0.22 -10.76 -24.47
CA ASP A 32 0.82 -9.52 -24.94
C ASP A 32 2.31 -9.41 -24.57
N ARG A 33 3.07 -10.51 -24.68
CA ARG A 33 4.45 -10.64 -24.15
C ARG A 33 5.44 -9.57 -24.60
N GLU A 34 5.25 -8.99 -25.78
CA GLU A 34 6.16 -7.98 -26.33
C GLU A 34 5.69 -6.53 -26.05
N THR A 35 4.51 -6.34 -25.44
CA THR A 35 3.95 -4.99 -25.22
C THR A 35 4.63 -4.22 -24.09
N LEU A 36 5.23 -4.91 -23.12
CA LEU A 36 5.97 -4.29 -22.02
C LEU A 36 7.44 -4.71 -22.08
N GLY A 37 8.34 -3.74 -22.21
CA GLY A 37 9.76 -4.01 -22.02
C GLY A 37 10.06 -4.49 -20.60
N GLU A 38 11.13 -5.27 -20.41
CA GLU A 38 11.43 -5.95 -19.14
C GLU A 38 11.39 -5.04 -17.90
N LEU A 39 11.92 -3.82 -18.00
CA LEU A 39 11.91 -2.88 -16.90
C LEU A 39 10.47 -2.54 -16.47
N ARG A 40 9.60 -2.32 -17.45
CA ARG A 40 8.20 -1.96 -17.21
C ARG A 40 7.46 -3.10 -16.52
N GLU A 41 7.71 -4.33 -16.97
CA GLU A 41 7.15 -5.52 -16.32
C GLU A 41 7.63 -5.67 -14.87
N ARG A 42 8.93 -5.47 -14.60
CA ARG A 42 9.49 -5.55 -13.22
C ARG A 42 8.83 -4.56 -12.27
N PHE A 43 8.66 -3.30 -12.70
CA PHE A 43 8.00 -2.28 -11.89
C PHE A 43 6.50 -2.55 -11.70
N PHE A 44 5.82 -3.04 -12.74
CA PHE A 44 4.41 -3.43 -12.64
C PHE A 44 4.22 -4.58 -11.64
N ARG A 45 5.05 -5.63 -11.74
CA ARG A 45 5.05 -6.77 -10.82
C ARG A 45 5.33 -6.35 -9.38
N ALA A 46 6.32 -5.48 -9.17
CA ALA A 46 6.64 -4.96 -7.85
C ALA A 46 5.49 -4.14 -7.24
N GLY A 47 4.90 -3.24 -8.03
CA GLY A 47 3.75 -2.44 -7.61
C GLY A 47 2.54 -3.30 -7.24
N HIS A 48 2.18 -4.27 -8.10
CA HIS A 48 1.06 -5.18 -7.87
C HIS A 48 1.27 -6.06 -6.63
N ALA A 49 2.46 -6.66 -6.49
CA ALA A 49 2.78 -7.52 -5.34
C ALA A 49 2.70 -6.75 -4.01
N HIS A 50 3.25 -5.53 -3.96
CA HIS A 50 3.15 -4.68 -2.78
C HIS A 50 1.70 -4.26 -2.50
N ALA A 51 0.88 -3.97 -3.52
CA ALA A 51 -0.51 -3.56 -3.32
C ALA A 51 -1.30 -4.61 -2.53
N GLY A 52 -1.24 -5.87 -2.97
CA GLY A 52 -1.99 -6.96 -2.36
C GLY A 52 -1.56 -7.21 -0.91
N VAL A 53 -0.26 -7.45 -0.68
CA VAL A 53 0.24 -7.79 0.66
C VAL A 53 0.04 -6.66 1.68
N LEU A 54 0.19 -5.40 1.26
CA LEU A 54 0.07 -4.26 2.15
C LEU A 54 -1.39 -3.89 2.46
N LEU A 55 -2.33 -4.15 1.54
CA LEU A 55 -3.76 -4.02 1.83
C LEU A 55 -4.23 -5.13 2.77
N VAL A 56 -3.68 -6.35 2.66
CA VAL A 56 -3.94 -7.39 3.67
C VAL A 56 -3.36 -6.98 5.03
N LEU A 57 -2.15 -6.41 5.06
CA LEU A 57 -1.57 -5.83 6.27
C LEU A 57 -2.46 -4.74 6.86
N SER A 58 -3.07 -3.85 6.05
CA SER A 58 -3.97 -2.82 6.57
C SER A 58 -5.22 -3.40 7.22
N LEU A 59 -5.81 -4.46 6.64
CA LEU A 59 -6.91 -5.17 7.29
C LEU A 59 -6.52 -5.73 8.65
N VAL A 60 -5.36 -6.38 8.74
CA VAL A 60 -4.83 -6.88 10.03
C VAL A 60 -4.58 -5.72 11.00
N TYR A 61 -3.98 -4.64 10.54
CA TYR A 61 -3.73 -3.45 11.36
C TYR A 61 -5.01 -2.92 12.00
N PHE A 62 -6.11 -2.82 11.24
CA PHE A 62 -7.38 -2.33 11.77
C PHE A 62 -8.06 -3.30 12.75
N LEU A 63 -7.70 -4.59 12.75
CA LEU A 63 -8.12 -5.53 13.81
C LEU A 63 -7.41 -5.26 15.15
N TYR A 64 -6.17 -4.76 15.11
CA TYR A 64 -5.37 -4.47 16.31
C TYR A 64 -5.49 -3.02 16.78
N LEU A 65 -5.80 -2.07 15.89
CA LEU A 65 -5.87 -0.65 16.23
C LEU A 65 -6.78 -0.31 17.42
N PRO A 66 -7.99 -0.91 17.59
CA PRO A 66 -8.82 -0.68 18.77
C PRO A 66 -8.16 -1.13 20.09
N ARG A 67 -7.23 -2.09 20.04
CA ARG A 67 -6.56 -2.66 21.22
C ARG A 67 -5.42 -1.79 21.74
N ALA A 68 -5.02 -0.77 20.99
CA ALA A 68 -3.97 0.17 21.40
C ALA A 68 -4.50 1.31 22.28
N GLU A 69 -5.79 1.29 22.64
CA GLU A 69 -6.47 2.29 23.49
C GLU A 69 -6.28 3.76 23.10
N PHE A 70 -5.91 4.01 21.85
CA PHE A 70 -5.80 5.36 21.31
C PHE A 70 -7.16 6.06 21.27
N SER A 71 -7.15 7.37 21.49
CA SER A 71 -8.31 8.21 21.22
C SER A 71 -8.72 8.10 19.74
N ALA A 72 -10.00 8.30 19.44
CA ALA A 72 -10.51 8.18 18.07
C ALA A 72 -9.73 9.04 17.06
N GLY A 73 -9.32 10.25 17.45
CA GLY A 73 -8.50 11.13 16.60
C GLY A 73 -7.12 10.53 16.26
N VAL A 74 -6.46 9.92 17.24
CA VAL A 74 -5.16 9.27 17.04
C VAL A 74 -5.29 8.01 16.18
N GLN A 75 -6.37 7.24 16.34
CA GLN A 75 -6.68 6.11 15.46
C GLN A 75 -6.88 6.56 14.00
N TRP A 76 -7.57 7.69 13.78
CA TRP A 76 -7.71 8.27 12.44
C TRP A 76 -6.37 8.66 11.83
N VAL A 77 -5.51 9.36 12.58
CA VAL A 77 -4.19 9.79 12.11
C VAL A 77 -3.35 8.60 11.67
N TRP A 78 -3.21 7.57 12.51
CA TRP A 78 -2.37 6.42 12.18
C TRP A 78 -3.01 5.49 11.16
N GLY A 79 -4.34 5.33 11.18
CA GLY A 79 -5.06 4.58 10.16
C GLY A 79 -4.94 5.19 8.77
N LEU A 80 -5.05 6.52 8.66
CA LEU A 80 -4.83 7.23 7.40
C LEU A 80 -3.37 7.21 6.98
N ALA A 81 -2.43 7.43 7.91
CA ALA A 81 -1.00 7.35 7.61
C ALA A 81 -0.63 5.98 7.03
N LEU A 82 -1.13 4.89 7.63
CA LEU A 82 -0.96 3.55 7.09
C LEU A 82 -1.55 3.43 5.69
N LEU A 83 -2.85 3.73 5.52
CA LEU A 83 -3.53 3.47 4.24
C LEU A 83 -2.96 4.33 3.10
N VAL A 84 -2.68 5.61 3.36
CA VAL A 84 -1.97 6.48 2.41
C VAL A 84 -0.57 5.93 2.13
N GLY A 85 0.12 5.43 3.15
CA GLY A 85 1.43 4.80 2.99
C GLY A 85 1.38 3.56 2.09
N VAL A 86 0.40 2.69 2.28
CA VAL A 86 0.15 1.49 1.46
C VAL A 86 -0.08 1.86 0.00
N LEU A 87 -0.99 2.81 -0.25
CA LEU A 87 -1.31 3.27 -1.60
C LEU A 87 -0.13 4.01 -2.24
N ALA A 88 0.62 4.81 -1.48
CA ALA A 88 1.81 5.51 -1.97
C ALA A 88 2.95 4.54 -2.28
N GLN A 89 3.21 3.55 -1.42
CA GLN A 89 4.30 2.59 -1.64
C GLN A 89 4.10 1.83 -2.96
N SER A 90 2.92 1.25 -3.15
CA SER A 90 2.55 0.55 -4.38
C SER A 90 2.37 1.50 -5.58
N GLY A 91 1.59 2.56 -5.41
CA GLY A 91 1.31 3.57 -6.44
C GLY A 91 2.56 4.26 -6.99
N GLY A 92 3.59 4.46 -6.16
CA GLY A 92 4.85 5.03 -6.59
C GLY A 92 5.61 4.16 -7.61
N PHE A 93 5.47 2.83 -7.56
CA PHE A 93 6.03 1.94 -8.59
C PHE A 93 5.33 2.15 -9.95
N PHE A 94 4.01 2.26 -9.95
CA PHE A 94 3.23 2.57 -11.16
C PHE A 94 3.48 4.00 -11.66
N LEU A 95 3.71 4.96 -10.76
CA LEU A 95 4.07 6.31 -11.15
C LEU A 95 5.47 6.35 -11.79
N HIS A 96 6.44 5.58 -11.27
CA HIS A 96 7.75 5.44 -11.91
C HIS A 96 7.65 4.72 -13.25
N LEU A 97 6.74 3.75 -13.40
CA LEU A 97 6.47 3.10 -14.68
C LEU A 97 6.05 4.10 -15.76
N TRP A 98 5.24 5.10 -15.38
CA TRP A 98 4.70 6.09 -16.32
C TRP A 98 5.65 7.27 -16.60
N LEU A 99 6.34 7.78 -15.57
CA LEU A 99 7.15 9.02 -15.67
C LEU A 99 8.67 8.79 -15.54
N GLY A 100 9.09 7.59 -15.15
CA GLY A 100 10.46 7.27 -14.80
C GLY A 100 11.34 6.88 -15.98
N LYS A 101 12.65 6.82 -15.70
CA LYS A 101 13.68 6.30 -16.61
C LYS A 101 14.43 5.15 -15.93
N PRO A 102 14.93 4.16 -16.70
CA PRO A 102 15.77 3.09 -16.19
C PRO A 102 16.90 3.62 -15.30
N GLY A 103 17.05 3.06 -14.10
CA GLY A 103 18.15 3.39 -13.19
C GLY A 103 18.13 4.80 -12.59
N ALA A 104 17.09 5.60 -12.84
CA ALA A 104 17.00 6.99 -12.37
C ALA A 104 16.06 7.16 -11.18
N LYS A 105 16.32 8.18 -10.35
CA LYS A 105 15.32 8.67 -9.40
C LYS A 105 14.15 9.31 -10.17
N SER A 106 12.95 9.14 -9.67
CA SER A 106 11.75 9.83 -10.17
C SER A 106 10.79 10.19 -9.03
N PRO A 107 9.78 11.03 -9.28
CA PRO A 107 8.70 11.26 -8.33
C PRO A 107 8.07 9.96 -7.82
N GLY A 108 7.88 8.96 -8.70
CA GLY A 108 7.39 7.63 -8.31
C GLY A 108 8.27 6.94 -7.26
N THR A 109 9.59 6.93 -7.44
CA THR A 109 10.50 6.34 -6.43
C THR A 109 10.49 7.11 -5.11
N ALA A 110 10.27 8.42 -5.14
CA ALA A 110 10.14 9.23 -3.93
C ALA A 110 8.83 8.89 -3.20
N VAL A 111 7.71 8.84 -3.93
CA VAL A 111 6.38 8.45 -3.42
C VAL A 111 6.43 7.04 -2.82
N THR A 112 7.10 6.08 -3.46
CA THR A 112 7.28 4.73 -2.91
C THR A 112 7.97 4.75 -1.55
N ARG A 113 9.07 5.50 -1.43
CA ARG A 113 9.85 5.60 -0.19
C ARG A 113 9.10 6.33 0.92
N VAL A 114 8.41 7.42 0.58
CA VAL A 114 7.56 8.14 1.55
C VAL A 114 6.44 7.22 2.04
N GLY A 115 5.82 6.45 1.14
CA GLY A 115 4.83 5.44 1.50
C GLY A 115 5.38 4.41 2.49
N ALA A 116 6.59 3.89 2.23
CA ALA A 116 7.28 2.98 3.14
C ALA A 116 7.46 3.57 4.55
N LEU A 117 7.90 4.83 4.63
CA LEU A 117 8.11 5.53 5.90
C LEU A 117 6.80 5.74 6.67
N LEU A 118 5.71 6.08 5.97
CA LEU A 118 4.39 6.23 6.58
C LEU A 118 3.87 4.91 7.16
N ILE A 119 4.03 3.81 6.41
CA ILE A 119 3.68 2.46 6.88
C ILE A 119 4.48 2.14 8.14
N ALA A 120 5.81 2.33 8.10
CA ALA A 120 6.69 2.06 9.23
C ALA A 120 6.29 2.87 10.47
N ALA A 121 6.02 4.17 10.31
CA ALA A 121 5.60 5.04 11.40
C ALA A 121 4.27 4.58 12.04
N ALA A 122 3.28 4.21 11.21
CA ALA A 122 2.00 3.70 11.71
C ALA A 122 2.16 2.36 12.45
N LEU A 123 2.97 1.44 11.93
CA LEU A 123 3.24 0.16 12.59
C LEU A 123 3.95 0.34 13.94
N VAL A 124 4.96 1.23 13.99
CA VAL A 124 5.66 1.55 15.24
C VAL A 124 4.71 2.19 16.24
N ALA A 125 3.87 3.13 15.81
CA ALA A 125 2.87 3.74 16.67
C ALA A 125 1.90 2.70 17.24
N LEU A 126 1.35 1.81 16.40
CA LEU A 126 0.49 0.73 16.84
C LEU A 126 1.20 -0.18 17.86
N ALA A 127 2.45 -0.58 17.60
CA ALA A 127 3.21 -1.42 18.52
C ALA A 127 3.40 -0.73 19.89
N VAL A 128 3.74 0.57 19.89
CA VAL A 128 3.87 1.35 21.13
C VAL A 128 2.55 1.42 21.89
N GLY A 129 1.43 1.67 21.20
CA GLY A 129 0.11 1.71 21.84
C GLY A 129 -0.30 0.35 22.42
N LEU A 130 -0.04 -0.74 21.70
CA LEU A 130 -0.28 -2.09 22.22
C LEU A 130 0.58 -2.41 23.46
N ILE A 131 1.85 -1.98 23.49
CA ILE A 131 2.72 -2.16 24.65
C ILE A 131 2.20 -1.38 25.86
N GLN A 132 1.69 -0.16 25.65
CA GLN A 132 1.14 0.68 26.72
C GLN A 132 -0.19 0.16 27.26
N ALA A 133 -0.91 -0.67 26.50
CA ALA A 133 -2.18 -1.26 26.88
C ALA A 133 -2.06 -2.68 27.50
N LEU A 134 -0.83 -3.18 27.71
CA LEU A 134 -0.56 -4.40 28.48
C LEU A 134 -0.71 -4.17 29.98
#